data_AF-A0A1H3A658-F1
#
_entry.id   AF-A0A1H3A658-F1
#
_cell.length_a   1.000
_cell.length_b   1.000
_cell.length_c   1.000
_cell.angle_alpha   90.00
_cell.angle_beta   90.00
_cell.angle_gamma   90.00
#
_symmetry.space_group_name_H-M   'P 1'
#
loop_
_entity.id
_entity.type
_entity.pdbx_description
1 polymer ?
#
loop_
_entity_poly.entity_id
_entity_poly.type
_entity_poly.pdbx_seq_one_letter_code
_entity_poly.pdbx_strand_id
1 'polypeptide(L)'
;MRNLLINFGLGASILLSFSTEGLAASYDDDLQLALEISGWAGRHSNVADLKQEVLFKFFRNDIDDKPGISEADFELLAAIHNSGGWAQLLSNKIKRDLNGDYIITEEELRPAFLYKAQISIDANGVRLRPTSEQVEQIVREHTEEFMRADSNGDRSVTLDELKTYHESISAQYTRKPHDFIPMLPTLNLDYNLDGAVSEGEFSNFTDSVVLKMDQNDDGRIDSEERGAFRELLRVKLNAQGQ
;
A
#
# COMPACT_ATOMS: atom_id res chain seq x y z
N MET A 1 14.05 -23.06 12.58
CA MET A 1 13.51 -23.67 11.34
C MET A 1 12.11 -24.19 11.60
N ARG A 2 11.11 -23.65 10.88
CA ARG A 2 9.74 -24.21 10.86
C ARG A 2 9.50 -24.81 9.49
N ASN A 3 9.05 -26.06 9.44
CA ASN A 3 8.73 -26.74 8.20
C ASN A 3 7.21 -26.76 8.04
N LEU A 4 6.72 -26.18 6.95
CA LEU A 4 5.31 -26.26 6.58
C LEU A 4 5.17 -27.32 5.49
N LEU A 5 4.33 -28.32 5.78
CA LEU A 5 4.05 -29.42 4.86
C LEU A 5 2.72 -29.16 4.17
N ILE A 6 2.75 -28.83 2.88
CA ILE A 6 1.54 -28.61 2.08
C ILE A 6 1.27 -29.86 1.25
N ASN A 7 0.08 -30.44 1.44
CA ASN A 7 -0.37 -31.66 0.75
C ASN A 7 -1.42 -31.31 -0.31
N PHE A 8 -1.16 -31.66 -1.56
CA PHE A 8 -2.04 -31.35 -2.71
C PHE A 8 -2.93 -32.53 -3.14
N GLY A 9 -3.31 -33.42 -2.22
CA GLY A 9 -4.37 -34.41 -2.46
C GLY A 9 -4.09 -35.55 -3.46
N LEU A 10 -2.95 -35.56 -4.18
CA LEU A 10 -2.59 -36.61 -5.14
C LEU A 10 -1.21 -37.26 -4.86
N GLY A 11 -0.80 -37.30 -3.60
CA GLY A 11 0.45 -37.95 -3.18
C GLY A 11 1.74 -37.16 -3.41
N ALA A 12 1.64 -35.90 -3.85
CA ALA A 12 2.75 -34.95 -3.87
C ALA A 12 2.72 -34.07 -2.62
N SER A 13 3.81 -34.07 -1.86
CA SER A 13 4.05 -33.16 -0.73
C SER A 13 5.28 -32.32 -1.06
N ILE A 14 5.17 -31.00 -0.87
CA ILE A 14 6.31 -30.08 -0.94
C ILE A 14 6.67 -29.69 0.49
N LEU A 15 7.93 -29.91 0.86
CA LEU A 15 8.47 -29.48 2.14
C LEU A 15 9.03 -28.06 1.98
N LEU A 16 8.30 -27.06 2.44
CA LEU A 16 8.81 -25.69 2.48
C LEU A 16 9.52 -25.49 3.83
N SER A 17 10.84 -25.35 3.76
CA SER A 17 11.67 -25.07 4.93
C SER A 17 11.85 -23.56 5.04
N PHE A 18 11.29 -22.96 6.08
CA PHE A 18 11.49 -21.53 6.36
C PHE A 18 12.66 -21.38 7.33
N SER A 19 13.75 -20.76 6.84
CA SER A 19 14.84 -20.29 7.69
C SER A 19 14.38 -19.02 8.42
N THR A 20 14.41 -19.06 9.76
CA THR A 20 14.27 -17.86 10.60
C THR A 20 15.62 -17.14 10.79
N GLU A 21 16.72 -17.75 10.31
CA GLU A 21 18.03 -17.12 10.26
C GLU A 21 18.09 -16.32 8.96
N GLY A 22 17.74 -15.03 9.02
CA GLY A 22 17.73 -14.16 7.85
C GLY A 22 16.86 -12.90 7.94
N LEU A 23 16.06 -12.72 8.99
CA LEU A 23 15.44 -11.41 9.29
C LEU A 23 16.33 -10.63 10.27
N ALA A 24 17.59 -10.40 9.90
CA ALA A 24 18.24 -9.20 10.39
C ALA A 24 17.52 -8.06 9.66
N ALA A 25 16.53 -7.45 10.32
CA ALA A 25 15.92 -6.22 9.84
C ALA A 25 17.07 -5.29 9.45
N SER A 26 17.15 -4.93 8.17
CA SER A 26 18.24 -4.07 7.74
C SER A 26 18.05 -2.74 8.44
N TYR A 27 19.15 -2.08 8.76
CA TYR A 27 19.18 -0.70 9.27
C TYR A 27 18.49 0.33 8.33
N ASP A 28 17.83 -0.12 7.26
CA ASP A 28 17.14 0.70 6.26
C ASP A 28 15.80 1.23 6.79
N ASP A 29 15.18 0.52 7.74
CA ASP A 29 13.79 0.82 8.14
C ASP A 29 13.73 2.15 8.93
N ASP A 30 14.66 2.37 9.86
CA ASP A 30 14.73 3.61 10.65
C ASP A 30 14.90 4.85 9.76
N LEU A 31 15.59 4.71 8.63
CA LEU A 31 15.78 5.80 7.68
C LEU A 31 14.52 6.06 6.84
N GLN A 32 13.73 5.02 6.54
CA GLN A 32 12.43 5.21 5.89
C GLN A 32 11.47 5.96 6.79
N LEU A 33 11.33 5.57 8.06
CA LEU A 33 10.47 6.30 8.99
C LEU A 33 10.96 7.74 9.19
N ALA A 34 12.28 7.96 9.27
CA ALA A 34 12.86 9.31 9.31
C ALA A 34 12.55 10.13 8.04
N LEU A 35 12.59 9.52 6.85
CA LEU A 35 12.19 10.16 5.60
C LEU A 35 10.71 10.56 5.62
N GLU A 36 9.83 9.70 6.11
CA GLU A 36 8.40 10.00 6.23
C GLU A 36 8.12 11.16 7.18
N ILE A 37 8.73 11.14 8.37
CA ILE A 37 8.65 12.25 9.33
C ILE A 37 9.13 13.55 8.68
N SER A 38 10.20 13.51 7.86
CA SER A 38 10.70 14.68 7.10
C SER A 38 9.71 15.18 6.04
N GLY A 39 8.92 14.28 5.44
CA GLY A 39 7.85 14.62 4.52
C GLY A 39 6.70 15.33 5.26
N TRP A 40 6.38 14.87 6.46
CA TRP A 40 5.32 15.45 7.30
C TRP A 40 5.71 16.82 7.85
N ALA A 41 6.97 17.02 8.23
CA ALA A 41 7.49 18.33 8.64
C ALA A 41 7.36 19.42 7.55
N GLY A 42 7.13 19.05 6.29
CA GLY A 42 6.79 20.03 5.24
C GLY A 42 5.40 20.66 5.42
N ARG A 43 4.50 20.01 6.19
CA ARG A 43 3.14 20.48 6.50
C ARG A 43 3.02 21.13 7.88
N HIS A 44 3.98 20.90 8.77
CA HIS A 44 3.97 21.39 10.15
C HIS A 44 5.21 22.26 10.39
N SER A 45 5.00 23.53 10.76
CA SER A 45 6.10 24.44 11.09
C SER A 45 6.50 24.43 12.56
N ASN A 46 5.81 23.63 13.38
CA ASN A 46 6.00 23.54 14.83
C ASN A 46 6.28 22.07 15.20
N VAL A 47 7.27 21.88 16.07
CA VAL A 47 7.69 20.56 16.56
C VAL A 47 6.58 19.82 17.30
N ALA A 48 5.83 20.51 18.17
CA ALA A 48 4.74 19.91 18.91
C ALA A 48 3.64 19.39 17.98
N ASP A 49 3.28 20.18 16.96
CA ASP A 49 2.28 19.76 15.96
C ASP A 49 2.76 18.53 15.17
N LEU A 50 4.05 18.49 14.80
CA LEU A 50 4.64 17.34 14.11
C LEU A 50 4.59 16.09 15.00
N LYS A 51 4.98 16.19 16.28
CA LYS A 51 4.93 15.05 17.22
C LYS A 51 3.50 14.54 17.40
N GLN A 52 2.51 15.43 17.50
CA GLN A 52 1.10 15.04 17.59
C GLN A 52 0.61 14.32 16.33
N GLU A 53 0.99 14.78 15.13
CA GLU A 53 0.67 14.07 13.88
C GLU A 53 1.32 12.69 13.85
N VAL A 54 2.60 12.59 14.25
CA VAL A 54 3.34 11.32 14.29
C VAL A 54 2.69 10.33 15.28
N LEU A 55 2.31 10.78 16.47
CA LEU A 55 1.58 9.95 17.45
C LEU A 55 0.17 9.58 16.97
N PHE A 56 -0.56 10.50 16.34
CA PHE A 56 -1.85 10.19 15.74
C PHE A 56 -1.74 9.08 14.68
N LYS A 57 -0.65 9.10 13.90
CA LYS A 57 -0.34 8.03 12.95
C LYS A 57 -0.03 6.71 13.65
N PHE A 58 0.71 6.71 14.76
CA PHE A 58 0.92 5.53 15.58
C PHE A 58 -0.43 4.92 16.01
N PHE A 59 -1.26 5.68 16.72
CA PHE A 59 -2.55 5.18 17.23
C PHE A 59 -3.52 4.75 16.13
N ARG A 60 -3.42 5.29 14.91
CA ARG A 60 -4.23 4.83 13.79
C ARG A 60 -3.84 3.43 13.29
N ASN A 61 -2.60 3.01 13.55
CA ASN A 61 -2.08 1.70 13.14
C ASN A 61 -2.13 0.65 14.25
N ASP A 62 -2.31 1.04 15.51
CA ASP A 62 -2.74 0.15 16.60
C ASP A 62 -4.26 -0.05 16.45
N ILE A 63 -4.65 -1.24 15.97
CA ILE A 63 -6.05 -1.52 15.60
C ILE A 63 -6.59 -2.81 16.21
N ASP A 64 -5.75 -3.57 16.91
CA ASP A 64 -6.12 -4.84 17.54
C ASP A 64 -6.55 -4.72 19.02
N ASP A 65 -6.65 -3.49 19.53
CA ASP A 65 -7.03 -3.13 20.92
C ASP A 65 -6.03 -3.60 21.99
N LYS A 66 -4.82 -4.01 21.59
CA LYS A 66 -3.71 -4.26 22.51
C LYS A 66 -2.76 -3.07 22.53
N PRO A 67 -2.19 -2.72 23.69
CA PRO A 67 -1.23 -1.62 23.75
C PRO A 67 -0.03 -1.87 22.84
N GLY A 68 0.19 -0.94 21.90
CA GLY A 68 1.36 -0.95 21.04
C GLY A 68 1.09 -1.58 19.68
N ILE A 69 2.06 -1.44 18.78
CA ILE A 69 1.91 -1.88 17.40
C ILE A 69 2.67 -3.18 17.21
N SER A 70 1.93 -4.26 16.97
CA SER A 70 2.43 -5.64 16.88
C SER A 70 2.26 -6.23 15.49
N GLU A 71 2.83 -7.41 15.23
CA GLU A 71 2.61 -8.17 13.98
C GLU A 71 1.11 -8.38 13.67
N ALA A 72 0.29 -8.56 14.70
CA ALA A 72 -1.15 -8.78 14.54
C ALA A 72 -1.87 -7.56 13.95
N ASP A 73 -1.43 -6.34 14.29
CA ASP A 73 -1.96 -5.11 13.70
C ASP A 73 -1.68 -5.05 12.20
N PHE A 74 -0.49 -5.48 11.76
CA PHE A 74 -0.14 -5.53 10.34
C PHE A 74 -0.96 -6.55 9.58
N GLU A 75 -1.12 -7.74 10.14
CA GLU A 75 -1.97 -8.77 9.54
C GLU A 75 -3.41 -8.25 9.39
N LEU A 76 -3.93 -7.58 10.42
CA LEU A 76 -5.28 -7.04 10.41
C LEU A 76 -5.42 -5.87 9.42
N LEU A 77 -4.47 -4.93 9.37
CA LEU A 77 -4.45 -3.83 8.40
C LEU A 77 -4.33 -4.35 6.97
N ALA A 78 -3.46 -5.34 6.73
CA ALA A 78 -3.33 -5.99 5.43
C ALA A 78 -4.64 -6.67 5.02
N ALA A 79 -5.33 -7.35 5.96
CA ALA A 79 -6.63 -7.94 5.72
C ALA A 79 -7.71 -6.88 5.41
N ILE A 80 -7.75 -5.76 6.16
CA ILE A 80 -8.67 -4.64 5.91
C ILE A 80 -8.42 -4.04 4.52
N HIS A 81 -7.17 -3.79 4.16
CA HIS A 81 -6.81 -3.23 2.87
C HIS A 81 -7.14 -4.19 1.72
N ASN A 82 -6.81 -5.47 1.87
CA ASN A 82 -7.16 -6.50 0.90
C ASN A 82 -8.68 -6.60 0.70
N SER A 83 -9.44 -6.58 1.80
CA SER A 83 -10.91 -6.56 1.77
C SER A 83 -11.46 -5.30 1.09
N GLY A 84 -10.89 -4.12 1.37
CA GLY A 84 -11.25 -2.87 0.71
C GLY A 84 -10.99 -2.88 -0.79
N GLY A 85 -9.83 -3.37 -1.22
CA GLY A 85 -9.48 -3.54 -2.63
C GLY A 85 -10.44 -4.51 -3.33
N TRP A 86 -10.75 -5.64 -2.68
CA TRP A 86 -11.73 -6.59 -3.18
C TRP A 86 -13.13 -5.97 -3.33
N ALA A 87 -13.61 -5.24 -2.31
CA ALA A 87 -14.90 -4.58 -2.34
C ALA A 87 -14.98 -3.52 -3.44
N GLN A 88 -13.91 -2.76 -3.66
CA GLN A 88 -13.83 -1.77 -4.75
C GLN A 88 -13.85 -2.44 -6.12
N LEU A 89 -13.07 -3.50 -6.31
CA LEU A 89 -13.05 -4.31 -7.52
C LEU A 89 -14.45 -4.88 -7.79
N LEU A 90 -15.06 -5.53 -6.82
CA LEU A 90 -16.40 -6.10 -6.93
C LEU A 90 -17.46 -5.03 -7.24
N SER A 91 -17.44 -3.89 -6.54
CA SER A 91 -18.36 -2.76 -6.79
C SER A 91 -18.23 -2.21 -8.21
N ASN A 92 -16.98 -2.09 -8.71
CA ASN A 92 -16.74 -1.69 -10.08
C ASN A 92 -17.28 -2.72 -11.07
N LYS A 93 -17.14 -4.01 -10.76
CA LYS A 93 -17.50 -5.12 -11.63
C LYS A 93 -19.02 -5.31 -11.70
N ILE A 94 -19.72 -5.36 -10.55
CA ILE A 94 -21.19 -5.47 -10.48
C ILE A 94 -21.90 -4.36 -11.27
N LYS A 95 -21.35 -3.14 -11.34
CA LYS A 95 -21.93 -2.06 -12.16
C LYS A 95 -21.96 -2.35 -13.68
N ARG A 96 -21.28 -3.40 -14.12
CA ARG A 96 -21.14 -3.80 -15.53
C ARG A 96 -21.83 -5.13 -15.84
N ASP A 97 -22.28 -5.85 -14.81
CA ASP A 97 -23.21 -6.95 -14.95
C ASP A 97 -24.59 -6.33 -15.25
N LEU A 98 -25.02 -6.42 -16.50
CA LEU A 98 -26.22 -5.72 -16.96
C LEU A 98 -27.48 -6.57 -16.77
N ASN A 99 -27.31 -7.89 -16.61
CA ASN A 99 -28.41 -8.84 -16.50
C ASN A 99 -28.60 -9.36 -15.05
N GLY A 100 -27.63 -9.14 -14.15
CA GLY A 100 -27.65 -9.51 -12.74
C GLY A 100 -27.33 -10.97 -12.44
N ASP A 101 -26.64 -11.69 -13.33
CA ASP A 101 -26.29 -13.11 -13.15
C ASP A 101 -24.90 -13.35 -12.53
N TYR A 102 -24.18 -12.27 -12.20
CA TYR A 102 -22.83 -12.27 -11.64
C TYR A 102 -21.75 -12.84 -12.57
N ILE A 103 -22.04 -12.95 -13.87
CA ILE A 103 -21.10 -13.33 -14.93
C ILE A 103 -21.00 -12.16 -15.89
N ILE A 104 -19.82 -11.55 -16.00
CA ILE A 104 -19.65 -10.37 -16.85
C ILE A 104 -19.10 -10.79 -18.19
N THR A 105 -19.94 -10.75 -19.21
CA THR A 105 -19.59 -11.12 -20.58
C THR A 105 -18.96 -9.96 -21.34
N GLU A 106 -18.16 -10.25 -22.36
CA GLU A 106 -17.59 -9.23 -23.25
C GLU A 106 -18.69 -8.36 -23.91
N GLU A 107 -19.83 -8.98 -24.24
CA GLU A 107 -20.99 -8.33 -24.82
C GLU A 107 -21.61 -7.28 -23.90
N GLU A 108 -21.57 -7.47 -22.59
CA GLU A 108 -22.05 -6.50 -21.59
C GLU A 108 -21.07 -5.36 -21.35
N LEU A 109 -19.77 -5.64 -21.46
CA LEU A 109 -18.72 -4.64 -21.30
C LEU A 109 -18.79 -3.57 -22.38
N ARG A 110 -19.09 -3.96 -23.63
CA ARG A 110 -19.12 -3.03 -24.76
C ARG A 110 -20.07 -1.83 -24.53
N PRO A 111 -21.38 -2.00 -24.27
CA PRO A 111 -22.27 -0.87 -24.00
C PRO A 111 -21.88 -0.10 -22.73
N ALA A 112 -21.36 -0.77 -21.70
CA ALA A 112 -20.90 -0.11 -20.47
C ALA A 112 -19.70 0.83 -20.72
N PHE A 113 -18.77 0.43 -21.60
CA PHE A 113 -17.61 1.25 -21.97
C PHE A 113 -17.92 2.28 -23.03
N LEU A 114 -18.85 2.02 -23.95
CA LEU A 114 -19.30 3.01 -24.94
C LEU A 114 -19.82 4.28 -24.26
N TYR A 115 -20.58 4.14 -23.17
CA TYR A 115 -21.07 5.28 -22.39
C TYR A 115 -19.92 6.14 -21.86
N LYS A 116 -18.87 5.51 -21.31
CA LYS A 116 -17.69 6.22 -20.77
C LYS A 116 -16.83 6.86 -21.86
N ALA A 117 -16.64 6.15 -22.97
CA ALA A 117 -15.81 6.59 -24.09
C ALA A 117 -16.39 7.81 -24.83
N GLN A 118 -17.70 8.07 -24.70
CA GLN A 118 -18.36 9.23 -25.30
C GLN A 118 -18.29 10.50 -24.45
N ILE A 119 -17.82 10.41 -23.19
CA ILE A 119 -17.69 11.57 -22.31
C ILE A 119 -16.65 12.53 -22.92
N SER A 120 -17.07 13.77 -23.17
CA SER A 120 -16.20 14.79 -23.74
C SER A 120 -15.07 15.15 -22.77
N ILE A 121 -13.86 15.30 -23.31
CA ILE A 121 -12.70 15.74 -22.53
C ILE A 121 -12.68 17.26 -22.58
N ASP A 122 -12.87 17.89 -21.43
CA ASP A 122 -12.73 19.33 -21.27
C ASP A 122 -11.26 19.62 -20.87
N ALA A 123 -10.47 20.16 -21.80
CA ALA A 123 -9.07 20.53 -21.57
C ALA A 123 -8.86 22.02 -21.88
N ASN A 124 -8.46 22.81 -20.87
CA ASN A 124 -8.25 24.26 -21.00
C ASN A 124 -9.46 25.03 -21.59
N GLY A 125 -10.68 24.61 -21.25
CA GLY A 125 -11.91 25.22 -21.76
C GLY A 125 -12.29 24.81 -23.19
N VAL A 126 -11.51 23.93 -23.84
CA VAL A 126 -11.88 23.32 -25.11
C VAL A 126 -12.54 21.97 -24.84
N ARG A 127 -13.79 21.81 -25.30
CA ARG A 127 -14.53 20.55 -25.25
C ARG A 127 -14.21 19.73 -26.48
N LEU A 128 -13.44 18.66 -26.32
CA LEU A 128 -13.13 17.72 -27.40
C LEU A 128 -14.07 16.51 -27.31
N ARG A 129 -14.77 16.24 -28.41
CA ARG A 129 -15.54 15.01 -28.57
C ARG A 129 -14.64 13.95 -29.23
N PRO A 130 -14.49 12.75 -28.65
CA PRO A 130 -13.71 11.69 -29.28
C PRO A 130 -14.27 11.31 -30.65
N THR A 131 -13.40 10.95 -31.59
CA THR A 131 -13.83 10.39 -32.88
C THR A 131 -14.35 8.96 -32.70
N SER A 132 -15.08 8.44 -33.68
CA SER A 132 -15.59 7.05 -33.63
C SER A 132 -14.46 6.03 -33.47
N GLU A 133 -13.32 6.25 -34.14
CA GLU A 133 -12.14 5.39 -34.02
C GLU A 133 -11.53 5.44 -32.62
N GLN A 134 -11.48 6.63 -32.00
CA GLN A 134 -11.01 6.79 -30.62
C GLN A 134 -11.96 6.11 -29.63
N VAL A 135 -13.27 6.21 -29.83
CA VAL A 135 -14.27 5.52 -29.00
C VAL A 135 -14.07 4.01 -29.07
N GLU A 136 -13.97 3.44 -30.27
CA GLU A 136 -13.76 2.00 -30.45
C GLU A 136 -12.41 1.53 -29.88
N GLN A 137 -11.36 2.34 -29.99
CA GLN A 137 -10.08 2.04 -29.34
C GLN A 137 -10.20 2.02 -27.81
N ILE A 138 -10.82 3.04 -27.22
CA ILE A 138 -11.05 3.12 -25.77
C ILE A 138 -11.86 1.92 -25.28
N VAL A 139 -12.95 1.57 -25.98
CA VAL A 139 -13.79 0.42 -25.64
C VAL A 139 -12.98 -0.87 -25.70
N ARG A 140 -12.22 -1.10 -26.78
CA ARG A 140 -11.39 -2.29 -26.93
C ARG A 140 -10.36 -2.41 -25.81
N GLU A 141 -9.60 -1.35 -25.53
CA GLU A 141 -8.57 -1.35 -24.48
C GLU A 141 -9.15 -1.65 -23.09
N HIS A 142 -10.29 -1.03 -22.75
CA HIS A 142 -10.95 -1.27 -21.46
C HIS A 142 -11.56 -2.66 -21.36
N THR A 143 -12.11 -3.18 -22.47
CA THR A 143 -12.58 -4.57 -22.54
C THR A 143 -11.41 -5.53 -22.35
N GLU A 144 -10.31 -5.38 -23.09
CA GLU A 144 -9.12 -6.22 -22.96
C GLU A 144 -8.53 -6.18 -21.55
N GLU A 145 -8.43 -5.00 -20.93
CA GLU A 145 -7.98 -4.87 -19.55
C GLU A 145 -8.91 -5.61 -18.58
N PHE A 146 -10.22 -5.51 -18.80
CA PHE A 146 -11.21 -6.20 -17.98
C PHE A 146 -11.09 -7.72 -18.08
N MET A 147 -10.92 -8.22 -19.31
CA MET A 147 -10.81 -9.64 -19.65
C MET A 147 -9.47 -10.25 -19.22
N ARG A 148 -8.54 -9.48 -18.64
CA ARG A 148 -7.36 -10.07 -17.97
C ARG A 148 -7.72 -10.98 -16.78
N ALA A 149 -8.92 -10.81 -16.24
CA ALA A 149 -9.44 -11.70 -15.20
C ALA A 149 -10.02 -13.00 -15.79
N ASP A 150 -10.41 -13.04 -17.06
CA ASP A 150 -10.89 -14.25 -17.75
C ASP A 150 -9.72 -15.22 -17.92
N SER A 151 -9.68 -16.21 -17.04
CA SER A 151 -8.54 -17.13 -16.93
C SER A 151 -8.67 -18.32 -17.86
N ASN A 152 -9.91 -18.66 -18.23
CA ASN A 152 -10.22 -19.83 -19.03
C ASN A 152 -10.44 -19.50 -20.53
N GLY A 153 -10.54 -18.21 -20.87
CA GLY A 153 -10.71 -17.70 -22.23
C GLY A 153 -12.12 -17.87 -22.80
N ASP A 154 -13.14 -18.01 -21.96
CA ASP A 154 -14.53 -18.22 -22.38
C ASP A 154 -15.28 -16.92 -22.71
N ARG A 155 -14.59 -15.78 -22.65
CA ARG A 155 -15.10 -14.43 -22.91
C ARG A 155 -16.14 -13.99 -21.88
N SER A 156 -16.10 -14.59 -20.69
CA SER A 156 -16.82 -14.16 -19.52
C SER A 156 -15.89 -14.06 -18.32
N VAL A 157 -16.27 -13.28 -17.32
CA VAL A 157 -15.51 -13.18 -16.06
C VAL A 157 -16.44 -13.53 -14.92
N THR A 158 -16.16 -14.65 -14.27
CA THR A 158 -16.86 -15.10 -13.06
C THR A 158 -16.33 -14.42 -11.80
N LEU A 159 -17.07 -14.50 -10.69
CA LEU A 159 -16.61 -14.00 -9.39
C LEU A 159 -15.33 -14.69 -8.89
N ASP A 160 -15.19 -16.00 -9.16
CA ASP A 160 -14.01 -16.77 -8.73
C ASP A 160 -12.76 -16.33 -9.49
N GLU A 161 -12.86 -16.16 -10.81
CA GLU A 161 -11.79 -15.64 -11.64
C GLU A 161 -11.40 -14.22 -11.26
N LEU A 162 -12.40 -13.39 -10.97
CA LEU A 162 -12.19 -12.04 -10.47
C LEU A 162 -11.44 -12.04 -9.12
N LYS A 163 -11.78 -12.98 -8.23
CA LYS A 163 -11.09 -13.16 -6.94
C LYS A 163 -9.65 -13.62 -7.14
N THR A 164 -9.40 -14.62 -7.99
CA THR A 164 -8.05 -15.06 -8.31
C THR A 164 -7.22 -13.95 -8.94
N TYR A 165 -7.82 -13.16 -9.84
CA TYR A 165 -7.17 -11.97 -10.39
C TYR A 165 -6.81 -10.97 -9.29
N HIS A 166 -7.72 -10.68 -8.37
CA HIS A 166 -7.49 -9.81 -7.21
C HIS A 166 -6.36 -10.30 -6.31
N GLU A 167 -6.33 -11.60 -6.00
CA GLU A 167 -5.25 -12.22 -5.23
C GLU A 167 -3.89 -12.10 -5.94
N SER A 168 -3.88 -12.24 -7.27
CA SER A 168 -2.65 -12.11 -8.07
C SER A 168 -2.10 -10.69 -8.10
N ILE A 169 -2.96 -9.66 -8.13
CA ILE A 169 -2.55 -8.26 -8.10
C ILE A 169 -2.20 -7.82 -6.67
N SER A 170 -2.99 -8.22 -5.67
CA SER A 170 -2.73 -7.85 -4.27
C SER A 170 -1.40 -8.44 -3.79
N ALA A 171 -1.05 -9.67 -4.19
CA ALA A 171 0.27 -10.26 -3.93
C ALA A 171 1.45 -9.46 -4.55
N GLN A 172 1.20 -8.66 -5.59
CA GLN A 172 2.20 -7.76 -6.16
C GLN A 172 2.26 -6.43 -5.39
N TYR A 173 1.10 -5.89 -4.98
CA TYR A 173 1.01 -4.62 -4.25
C TYR A 173 1.44 -4.71 -2.78
N THR A 174 1.33 -5.88 -2.14
CA THR A 174 1.88 -6.11 -0.79
C THR A 174 3.41 -5.91 -0.73
N ARG A 175 4.10 -5.84 -1.88
CA ARG A 175 5.55 -5.60 -1.93
C ARG A 175 5.97 -4.13 -1.95
N LYS A 176 5.03 -3.18 -2.08
CA LYS A 176 5.34 -1.74 -2.08
C LYS A 176 4.29 -0.97 -1.27
N PRO A 177 4.44 -0.91 0.07
CA PRO A 177 3.58 -0.10 0.91
C PRO A 177 4.00 1.35 0.73
N HIS A 178 3.22 2.14 -0.02
CA HIS A 178 3.45 3.58 -0.12
C HIS A 178 2.47 4.41 0.73
N ASP A 179 1.37 3.81 1.20
CA ASP A 179 0.30 4.51 1.94
C ASP A 179 0.10 4.00 3.38
N PHE A 180 0.75 2.89 3.73
CA PHE A 180 0.93 2.46 5.12
C PHE A 180 2.30 2.95 5.54
N ILE A 181 2.44 3.48 6.77
CA ILE A 181 3.76 3.64 7.40
C ILE A 181 4.43 2.29 7.24
N PRO A 182 5.39 2.15 6.31
CA PRO A 182 6.05 0.90 6.13
C PRO A 182 6.70 0.61 7.46
N MET A 183 6.66 -0.63 7.90
CA MET A 183 7.75 -1.17 8.70
C MET A 183 7.75 -0.93 10.21
N LEU A 184 6.73 -0.43 10.91
CA LEU A 184 6.84 -0.35 12.39
C LEU A 184 7.30 -1.64 13.12
N PRO A 185 6.93 -2.88 12.73
CA PRO A 185 7.39 -4.10 13.39
C PRO A 185 8.70 -4.63 12.80
N THR A 186 9.18 -4.06 11.68
CA THR A 186 10.51 -4.34 11.14
C THR A 186 11.52 -3.24 11.52
N LEU A 187 11.05 -2.08 11.99
CA LEU A 187 11.92 -1.13 12.64
C LEU A 187 12.49 -1.73 13.92
N ASN A 188 13.74 -1.40 14.22
CA ASN A 188 14.39 -1.76 15.48
C ASN A 188 13.92 -0.83 16.62
N LEU A 189 12.60 -0.53 16.69
CA LEU A 189 12.00 0.28 17.75
C LEU A 189 11.51 -0.55 18.93
N ASP A 190 11.29 -1.85 18.75
CA ASP A 190 11.03 -2.79 19.83
C ASP A 190 12.33 -3.05 20.62
N TYR A 191 12.66 -2.12 21.53
CA TYR A 191 13.90 -2.15 22.30
C TYR A 191 13.84 -3.24 23.39
N ASN A 192 12.64 -3.56 23.87
CA ASN A 192 12.44 -4.54 24.93
C ASN A 192 12.25 -5.98 24.39
N LEU A 193 12.11 -6.14 23.07
CA LEU A 193 11.92 -7.40 22.34
C LEU A 193 10.66 -8.16 22.76
N ASP A 194 9.58 -7.44 23.07
CA ASP A 194 8.29 -8.02 23.47
C ASP A 194 7.38 -8.35 22.27
N GLY A 195 7.80 -8.00 21.06
CA GLY A 195 7.09 -8.24 19.81
C GLY A 195 6.09 -7.14 19.45
N ALA A 196 6.09 -6.03 20.18
CA ALA A 196 5.29 -4.85 19.89
C ALA A 196 6.09 -3.56 20.11
N VAL A 197 5.89 -2.56 19.26
CA VAL A 197 6.44 -1.22 19.49
C VAL A 197 5.47 -0.47 20.38
N SER A 198 5.88 -0.17 21.60
CA SER A 198 5.09 0.64 22.52
C SER A 198 5.08 2.14 22.15
N GLU A 199 4.10 2.89 22.66
CA GLU A 199 4.04 4.35 22.49
C GLU A 199 5.34 5.02 22.98
N GLY A 200 5.89 4.56 24.10
CA GLY A 200 7.11 5.12 24.68
C GLY A 200 8.33 4.93 23.76
N GLU A 201 8.49 3.75 23.18
CA GLU A 201 9.59 3.47 22.24
C GLU A 201 9.46 4.28 20.95
N PHE A 202 8.25 4.36 20.41
CA PHE A 202 7.96 5.15 19.22
C PHE A 202 8.15 6.67 19.45
N SER A 203 7.71 7.17 20.60
CA SER A 203 7.89 8.56 21.01
C SER A 203 9.37 8.92 21.19
N ASN A 204 10.15 8.05 21.82
CA ASN A 204 11.60 8.23 21.97
C ASN A 204 12.31 8.30 20.61
N PHE A 205 11.93 7.44 19.66
CA PHE A 205 12.45 7.50 18.31
C PHE A 205 12.09 8.81 17.61
N THR A 206 10.82 9.20 17.70
CA THR A 206 10.30 10.45 17.12
C THR A 206 11.07 11.66 17.67
N ASP A 207 11.28 11.72 18.98
CA ASP A 207 12.07 12.76 19.64
C ASP A 207 13.50 12.80 19.10
N SER A 208 14.13 11.63 18.89
CA SER A 208 15.48 11.54 18.32
C SER A 208 15.56 12.03 16.86
N VAL A 209 14.48 11.90 16.09
CA VAL A 209 14.39 12.37 14.71
C VAL A 209 14.18 13.87 14.70
N VAL A 210 13.22 14.36 15.49
CA VAL A 210 12.92 15.79 15.61
C VAL A 210 14.13 16.58 16.08
N LEU A 211 14.89 16.08 17.08
CA LEU A 211 16.11 16.74 17.55
C LEU A 211 17.19 16.88 16.46
N LYS A 212 17.22 15.98 15.47
CA LYS A 212 18.13 16.07 14.32
C LYS A 212 17.64 17.07 13.27
N MET A 213 16.35 17.40 13.30
CA MET A 213 15.70 18.32 12.37
C MET A 213 15.72 19.75 12.90
N ASP A 214 15.24 19.98 14.13
CA ASP A 214 15.27 21.25 14.84
C ASP A 214 16.68 21.45 15.44
N GLN A 215 17.60 21.95 14.61
CA GLN A 215 19.02 22.05 14.96
C GLN A 215 19.30 23.24 15.87
N ASN A 216 18.44 24.25 15.81
CA ASN A 216 18.58 25.47 16.59
C ASN A 216 17.77 25.44 17.92
N ASP A 217 16.97 24.40 18.15
CA ASP A 217 16.13 24.17 19.34
C ASP A 217 15.12 25.32 19.57
N ASP A 218 14.58 25.88 18.48
CA ASP A 218 13.58 26.95 18.53
C ASP A 218 12.13 26.45 18.54
N GLY A 219 11.95 25.13 18.49
CA GLY A 219 10.64 24.46 18.49
C GLY A 219 9.94 24.51 17.13
N ARG A 220 10.64 24.93 16.07
CA ARG A 220 10.16 25.01 14.69
C ARG A 220 11.10 24.21 13.80
N ILE A 221 10.60 23.91 12.61
CA ILE A 221 11.41 23.27 11.58
C ILE A 221 11.27 24.08 10.31
N ASP A 222 12.33 24.78 9.94
CA ASP A 222 12.33 25.64 8.75
C ASP A 222 12.69 24.89 7.45
N SER A 223 12.79 25.61 6.33
CA SER A 223 13.14 25.01 5.04
C SER A 223 14.58 24.52 4.98
N GLU A 224 15.50 25.28 5.55
CA GLU A 224 16.92 25.00 5.59
C GLU A 224 17.20 23.73 6.40
N GLU A 225 16.61 23.63 7.59
CA GLU A 225 16.68 22.48 8.48
C GLU A 225 16.13 21.20 7.84
N ARG A 226 14.95 21.28 7.20
CA ARG A 226 14.40 20.15 6.42
C ARG A 226 15.34 19.73 5.29
N GLY A 227 15.93 20.70 4.59
CA GLY A 227 16.89 20.44 3.52
C GLY A 227 18.13 19.71 4.02
N ALA A 228 18.72 20.21 5.11
CA ALA A 228 19.88 19.61 5.75
C ALA A 228 19.59 18.19 6.24
N PHE A 229 18.43 17.96 6.85
CA PHE A 229 18.03 16.64 7.32
C PHE A 229 17.82 15.64 6.18
N ARG A 230 17.18 16.05 5.07
CA ARG A 230 17.03 15.18 3.89
C ARG A 230 18.37 14.81 3.27
N GLU A 231 19.31 15.75 3.22
CA GLU A 231 20.65 15.47 2.72
C GLU A 231 21.39 14.48 3.64
N LEU A 232 21.25 14.62 4.96
CA LEU A 232 21.78 13.66 5.92
C LEU A 232 21.22 12.26 5.68
N LEU A 233 19.90 12.13 5.48
CA LEU A 233 19.26 10.85 5.17
C LEU A 233 19.77 10.27 3.84
N ARG A 234 19.91 11.10 2.80
CA ARG A 234 20.45 10.69 1.49
C ARG A 234 21.86 10.13 1.60
N VAL A 235 22.73 10.79 2.38
CA VAL A 235 24.11 10.31 2.61
C VAL A 235 24.11 8.96 3.34
N LYS A 236 23.27 8.79 4.36
CA LYS A 236 23.16 7.52 5.10
C LYS A 236 22.67 6.38 4.21
N LEU A 237 21.64 6.61 3.40
CA LEU A 237 21.12 5.63 2.45
C LEU A 237 22.18 5.22 1.42
N ASN A 238 22.94 6.19 0.89
CA ASN A 238 24.02 5.88 -0.06
C ASN A 238 25.17 5.09 0.59
N ALA A 239 25.47 5.34 1.86
CA ALA A 239 26.54 4.64 2.58
C ALA A 239 26.18 3.17 2.90
N GLN A 240 24.88 2.84 2.97
CA GLN A 240 24.40 1.47 3.23
C GLN A 240 24.29 0.62 1.96
N GLY A 241 24.15 1.25 0.79
CA GLY A 241 24.11 0.56 -0.51
C GLY A 241 25.48 0.18 -1.09
N GLN A 242 26.58 0.41 -0.37
CA GLN A 242 27.96 0.05 -0.73
C GLN A 242 28.46 -1.13 0.07
#